data_AF-A0A1I5I9W4-F1
#
_entry.id   AF-A0A1I5I9W4-F1
#
_cell.length_a   1.000
_cell.length_b   1.000
_cell.length_c   1.000
_cell.angle_alpha   90.00
_cell.angle_beta   90.00
_cell.angle_gamma   90.00
#
_symmetry.space_group_name_H-M   'P 1'
#
loop_
_entity.id
_entity.type
_entity.pdbx_description
1 polymer ?
#
loop_
_entity_poly.entity_id
_entity_poly.type
_entity_poly.pdbx_seq_one_letter_code
_entity_poly.pdbx_strand_id
1 'polypeptide(L)' 'MGRLVTSGELAKELGLSLRTIQRYIAGGVITPEFRTAGGHTRWDPDSVREQLRKLHEQET' A
#
# COMPACT_ATOMS: atom_id res chain seq x y z
N MET A 1 -0.38 -8.17 -15.73
CA MET A 1 -1.07 -8.94 -14.66
C MET A 1 -0.47 -8.50 -13.34
N GLY A 2 -1.16 -7.61 -12.62
CA GLY A 2 -0.67 -7.05 -11.35
C GLY A 2 -0.65 -8.13 -10.27
N ARG A 3 0.53 -8.39 -9.69
CA ARG A 3 0.68 -9.37 -8.62
C ARG A 3 0.17 -8.74 -7.33
N LEU A 4 -0.91 -9.29 -6.78
CA LEU A 4 -1.39 -8.90 -5.46
C LEU A 4 -0.48 -9.49 -4.37
N VAL A 5 0.14 -8.61 -3.59
CA VAL A 5 1.07 -8.95 -2.53
C VAL A 5 0.48 -8.66 -1.14
N THR A 6 1.05 -9.27 -0.11
CA THR A 6 0.74 -8.97 1.29
C THR A 6 1.36 -7.65 1.73
N SER A 7 0.93 -7.07 2.86
CA SER A 7 1.53 -5.85 3.41
C SER A 7 3.04 -6.00 3.70
N GLY A 8 3.49 -7.20 4.08
CA GLY A 8 4.90 -7.49 4.32
C GLY A 8 5.75 -7.52 3.04
N GLU A 9 5.21 -8.10 1.98
CA GLU A 9 5.83 -8.07 0.66
C GLU A 9 5.81 -6.65 0.05
N LEU A 10 4.69 -5.92 0.20
CA LEU A 10 4.58 -4.52 -0.21
C LEU A 10 5.67 -3.67 0.44
N ALA A 11 5.91 -3.86 1.74
CA ALA A 11 6.96 -3.15 2.46
C ALA A 11 8.34 -3.39 1.82
N LYS A 12 8.66 -4.64 1.48
CA LYS A 12 9.92 -5.00 0.80
C LYS A 12 10.03 -4.38 -0.60
N GLU A 13 8.97 -4.46 -1.39
CA GLU A 13 8.88 -3.92 -2.76
C GLU A 13 9.02 -2.40 -2.81
N LEU A 14 8.57 -1.70 -1.77
CA LEU A 14 8.68 -0.24 -1.64
C LEU A 14 9.94 0.21 -0.90
N GLY A 15 10.76 -0.72 -0.38
CA GLY A 15 11.91 -0.39 0.45
C GLY A 15 11.53 0.29 1.78
N LEU A 16 10.31 0.04 2.28
CA LEU A 16 9.78 0.64 3.50
C LEU A 16 9.71 -0.39 4.63
N SER A 17 9.68 0.09 5.87
CA SER A 17 9.38 -0.78 7.01
C SER A 17 7.92 -1.20 7.00
N LEU A 18 7.62 -2.41 7.47
CA LEU A 18 6.23 -2.86 7.66
C LEU A 18 5.46 -1.90 8.59
N ARG A 19 6.12 -1.32 9.59
CA ARG A 19 5.53 -0.33 10.50
C ARG A 19 5.08 0.93 9.75
N THR A 20 5.85 1.39 8.77
CA THR A 20 5.48 2.54 7.91
C THR A 20 4.23 2.21 7.10
N ILE A 21 4.19 1.05 6.47
CA ILE A 21 3.01 0.58 5.72
C ILE A 21 1.77 0.51 6.61
N GLN A 22 1.88 -0.07 7.81
CA GLN A 22 0.78 -0.14 8.77
C GLN A 22 0.29 1.26 9.18
N ARG A 23 1.20 2.23 9.37
CA ARG A 23 0.82 3.63 9.65
C ARG A 23 0.03 4.24 8.51
N TYR A 24 0.47 4.03 7.26
CA TYR A 24 -0.24 4.52 6.09
C TYR A 24 -1.63 3.89 5.93
N ILE A 25 -1.76 2.58 6.19
CA ILE A 25 -3.05 1.89 6.20
C ILE A 25 -3.98 2.47 7.28
N ALA A 26 -3.48 2.61 8.50
CA ALA A 26 -4.26 3.12 9.62
C ALA A 26 -4.68 4.58 9.43
N GLY A 27 -3.83 5.39 8.79
CA GLY A 27 -4.13 6.78 8.44
C GLY A 27 -4.95 6.96 7.16
N GLY A 28 -5.32 5.87 6.46
CA GLY A 28 -6.04 5.96 5.19
C GLY A 28 -5.26 6.57 4.03
N VAL A 29 -3.93 6.65 4.17
CA VAL A 29 -3.00 7.23 3.17
C VAL A 29 -2.95 6.37 1.91
N ILE A 30 -2.98 5.05 2.08
CA ILE A 30 -2.99 4.08 0.98
C ILE A 30 -4.19 3.15 1.11
N THR A 31 -4.81 2.83 -0.03
CA THR A 31 -6.00 1.97 -0.10
C THR A 31 -5.62 0.63 -0.73
N PRO A 32 -6.02 -0.50 -0.12
CA PRO A 32 -5.77 -1.82 -0.69
C PRO A 32 -6.71 -2.10 -1.87
N GLU A 33 -6.20 -2.79 -2.88
CA GLU A 33 -6.97 -3.23 -4.05
C GLU A 33 -8.06 -4.25 -3.65
N PHE A 34 -7.75 -5.08 -2.66
CA PHE A 34 -8.69 -6.10 -2.19
C PHE A 34 -8.52 -6.38 -0.70
N ARG A 35 -9.65 -6.56 -0.02
CA ARG A 35 -9.70 -7.09 1.35
C ARG A 35 -10.37 -8.45 1.32
N THR A 36 -9.68 -9.48 1.79
CA THR A 36 -10.28 -10.81 1.93
C THR A 36 -11.32 -10.79 3.05
N ALA A 37 -12.28 -11.72 3.01
CA ALA A 37 -13.29 -11.86 4.07
C ALA A 37 -12.68 -12.14 5.46
N GLY A 38 -11.45 -12.70 5.51
CA GLY A 38 -10.69 -12.91 6.74
C GLY A 38 -9.91 -11.68 7.22
N GLY A 39 -10.06 -10.52 6.58
CA GLY A 39 -9.43 -9.26 7.00
C GLY A 39 -8.01 -9.04 6.46
N HIS A 40 -7.48 -9.91 5.59
CA HIS A 40 -6.18 -9.70 4.98
C HIS A 40 -6.28 -8.72 3.81
N THR A 41 -5.37 -7.74 3.77
CA THR A 41 -5.27 -6.78 2.68
C THR A 41 -4.33 -7.29 1.58
N ARG A 42 -4.71 -7.02 0.34
CA ARG A 42 -3.95 -7.34 -0.86
C ARG A 42 -3.64 -6.06 -1.61
N TRP A 43 -2.42 -5.97 -2.09
CA TRP A 43 -1.83 -4.75 -2.61
C TRP A 43 -1.24 -4.98 -3.98
N ASP A 44 -1.48 -4.06 -4.89
CA ASP A 44 -0.66 -3.93 -6.09
C ASP A 44 0.44 -2.88 -5.81
N PRO A 45 1.73 -3.24 -5.83
CA PRO A 45 2.81 -2.30 -5.53
C PRO A 45 2.84 -1.08 -6.45
N ASP A 46 2.46 -1.23 -7.72
CA ASP A 46 2.46 -0.14 -8.69
C ASP A 46 1.29 0.82 -8.43
N SER A 47 0.11 0.30 -8.08
CA SER A 47 -1.02 1.13 -7.60
C SER A 47 -0.63 1.94 -6.36
N VAL A 48 0.05 1.33 -5.40
CA VAL A 48 0.49 2.03 -4.18
C VAL A 48 1.52 3.12 -4.49
N ARG A 49 2.48 2.87 -5.40
CA ARG A 49 3.44 3.89 -5.85
C ARG A 49 2.73 5.11 -6.45
N GLU A 50 1.70 4.86 -7.26
CA GLU A 50 0.92 5.93 -7.87
C GLU A 50 0.10 6.71 -6.84
N GLN A 51 -0.50 6.05 -5.85
CA GLN A 51 -1.19 6.71 -4.73
C GLN A 51 -0.23 7.61 -3.94
N LEU A 52 0.98 7.12 -3.63
CA LEU A 52 2.00 7.90 -2.92
C LEU A 52 2.50 9.09 -3.74
N ARG A 53 2.66 8.93 -5.07
CA ARG A 53 3.02 10.04 -5.96
C ARG A 53 1.94 11.13 -5.94
N LYS A 54 0.67 10.75 -6.12
CA LYS A 54 -0.46 11.69 -6.09
C LYS A 54 -0.53 12.46 -4.78
N LEU A 55 -0.28 11.81 -3.65
CA LEU A 55 -0.25 12.49 -2.35
C LEU A 55 0.81 13.59 -2.30
N HIS A 56 2.02 13.33 -2.81
CA HIS A 56 3.08 14.34 -2.87
C HIS A 56 2.73 15.53 -3.78
N GLU A 57 2.04 15.26 -4.90
CA GLU A 57 1.59 16.29 -5.84
C GLU A 57 0.47 17.17 -5.28
N GLN A 58 -0.37 16.66 -4.37
CA GLN A 58 -1.46 17.44 -3.74
C GLN A 58 -0.98 18.32 -2.59
N GLU A 59 0.21 18.06 -2.04
CA GLU A 59 0.82 18.87 -0.98
C GLU A 59 1.67 20.05 -1.51
N THR A 60 1.85 20.16 -2.83
CA THR A 60 2.61 21.24 -3.51
C THR A 60 1.66 22.24 -4.16
#